data_AF-A0A7W7PPQ0-F1
#
_entry.id   AF-A0A7W7PPQ0-F1
#
_cell.length_a   1.000
_cell.length_b   1.000
_cell.length_c   1.000
_cell.angle_alpha   90.00
_cell.angle_beta   90.00
_cell.angle_gamma   90.00
#
_symmetry.space_group_name_H-M   'P 1'
#
loop_
_entity.id
_entity.type
_entity.pdbx_description
1 polymer ?
#
loop_
_entity_poly.entity_id
_entity_poly.type
_entity_poly.pdbx_seq_one_letter_code
_entity_poly.pdbx_strand_id
1 'polypeptide(L)'
;MTATAFEYGPHHAACDRDYLLAPPNPAHRLDVTIAPRDRRRLELQAALTAAGIPPRPEDREAIDSLSALSAGINTTIQRWLHHTL
;
A
#
# COMPACT_ATOMS: atom_id res chain seq x y z
N MET A 1 -8.82 -27.50 13.41
CA MET A 1 -8.66 -26.18 12.78
C MET A 1 -7.93 -26.38 11.46
N THR A 2 -8.67 -26.36 10.35
CA THR A 2 -8.16 -26.59 8.99
C THR A 2 -7.69 -25.25 8.41
N ALA A 3 -6.38 -25.13 8.17
CA ALA A 3 -5.83 -24.09 7.32
C ALA A 3 -6.13 -24.48 5.86
N THR A 4 -7.00 -23.74 5.20
CA THR A 4 -7.21 -23.88 3.76
C THR A 4 -5.94 -23.42 3.05
N ALA A 5 -5.15 -24.39 2.60
CA ALA A 5 -4.03 -24.17 1.71
C ALA A 5 -4.54 -23.50 0.43
N PHE A 6 -3.96 -22.36 0.06
CA PHE A 6 -4.07 -21.87 -1.31
C PHE A 6 -3.25 -22.83 -2.18
N GLU A 7 -3.96 -23.78 -2.78
CA GLU A 7 -3.43 -24.76 -3.71
C GLU A 7 -3.03 -24.03 -5.01
N TYR A 8 -1.76 -23.62 -5.10
CA TYR A 8 -1.16 -23.22 -6.36
C TYR A 8 -0.84 -24.52 -7.12
N GLY A 9 -1.54 -24.74 -8.24
CA GLY A 9 -1.45 -25.95 -9.06
C GLY A 9 -0.02 -26.25 -9.58
N PRO A 10 0.23 -27.49 -10.04
CA PRO A 10 1.57 -27.99 -10.32
C PRO A 10 2.13 -27.42 -11.63
N HIS A 11 3.46 -27.52 -11.78
CA HIS A 11 4.32 -27.15 -12.92
C HIS A 11 5.08 -25.83 -12.82
N HIS A 12 6.04 -25.77 -11.89
CA HIS A 12 7.26 -24.99 -12.10
C HIS A 12 8.45 -25.96 -12.28
N ALA A 13 8.48 -26.63 -13.42
CA ALA A 13 9.69 -27.26 -13.94
C ALA A 13 10.35 -26.26 -14.91
N ALA A 14 11.46 -25.68 -14.46
CA ALA A 14 12.56 -25.08 -15.22
C ALA A 14 12.25 -24.50 -16.62
N CYS A 15 12.17 -23.17 -16.68
CA CYS A 15 12.81 -22.40 -17.74
C CYS A 15 13.28 -21.07 -17.16
N ASP A 16 14.59 -20.99 -17.00
CA ASP A 16 15.40 -19.77 -16.86
C ASP A 16 15.13 -18.83 -18.05
N ARG A 17 14.02 -18.09 -17.93
CA ARG A 17 13.65 -16.98 -18.80
C ARG A 17 13.11 -15.95 -17.84
N ASP A 18 13.92 -14.94 -17.54
CA ASP A 18 13.42 -13.66 -17.07
C ASP A 18 12.46 -13.14 -18.15
N TYR A 19 11.20 -13.55 -18.09
CA TYR A 19 10.17 -13.05 -18.96
C TYR A 19 9.96 -11.59 -18.58
N LEU A 20 10.65 -10.69 -19.29
CA LEU A 20 10.37 -9.27 -19.25
C LEU A 20 8.89 -9.11 -19.62
N LEU A 21 8.05 -8.92 -18.60
CA LEU A 21 6.64 -8.67 -18.79
C LEU A 21 6.53 -7.44 -19.69
N ALA A 22 5.77 -7.57 -20.78
CA ALA A 22 5.44 -6.41 -21.59
C ALA A 22 4.80 -5.35 -20.69
N PRO A 23 5.14 -4.06 -20.85
CA PRO A 23 4.55 -2.99 -20.06
C PRO A 23 3.02 -3.11 -20.08
N PRO A 24 2.33 -2.97 -18.92
CA PRO A 24 0.89 -3.13 -18.85
C PRO A 24 0.20 -2.13 -19.77
N ASN A 25 -0.73 -2.61 -20.60
CA ASN A 25 -1.45 -1.78 -21.56
C ASN A 25 -2.25 -0.69 -20.82
N PRO A 26 -2.04 0.61 -21.11
CA PRO A 26 -2.78 1.70 -20.46
C PRO A 26 -4.30 1.60 -20.67
N ALA A 27 -4.76 1.00 -21.78
CA ALA A 27 -6.19 0.79 -22.05
C ALA A 27 -6.85 -0.23 -21.10
N HIS A 28 -6.06 -1.05 -20.40
CA HIS A 28 -6.56 -1.98 -19.39
C HIS A 28 -6.56 -1.37 -17.97
N ARG A 29 -6.19 -0.09 -17.82
CA ARG A 29 -6.30 0.58 -16.52
C ARG A 29 -7.77 0.69 -16.14
N LEU A 30 -8.09 0.23 -14.94
CA LEU A 30 -9.39 0.46 -14.34
C LEU A 30 -9.58 1.96 -14.14
N ASP A 31 -10.71 2.49 -14.59
CA ASP A 31 -11.13 3.87 -14.28
C ASP A 31 -11.66 3.95 -12.85
N VAL A 32 -10.77 3.67 -11.89
CA VAL A 32 -11.07 3.68 -10.47
C VAL A 32 -10.46 4.92 -9.84
N THR A 33 -11.31 5.76 -9.26
CA THR A 33 -10.87 6.88 -8.44
C THR A 33 -10.49 6.36 -7.07
N ILE A 34 -9.32 6.78 -6.57
CA ILE A 34 -8.88 6.45 -5.22
C ILE A 34 -9.81 7.17 -4.25
N ALA A 35 -10.46 6.41 -3.36
CA ALA A 35 -11.33 7.01 -2.35
C ALA A 35 -10.52 8.01 -1.50
N PRO A 36 -11.11 9.12 -1.03
CA PRO A 36 -10.38 10.11 -0.24
C PRO A 36 -9.68 9.53 0.99
N ARG A 37 -10.28 8.51 1.60
CA ARG A 37 -9.70 7.74 2.72
C ARG A 37 -8.44 6.98 2.30
N ASP A 38 -8.52 6.23 1.20
CA ASP A 38 -7.39 5.46 0.67
C ASP A 38 -6.24 6.38 0.27
N ARG A 39 -6.55 7.56 -0.27
CA ARG A 39 -5.55 8.56 -0.57
C ARG A 39 -4.83 9.04 0.69
N ARG A 40 -5.56 9.39 1.76
CA ARG A 40 -4.96 9.78 3.06
C ARG A 40 -4.10 8.66 3.63
N ARG A 41 -4.55 7.40 3.51
CA ARG A 41 -3.80 6.22 3.95
C ARG A 41 -2.45 6.12 3.23
N LEU A 42 -2.43 6.30 1.91
CA LEU A 42 -1.20 6.28 1.10
C LEU A 42 -0.26 7.44 1.45
N GLU A 43 -0.79 8.65 1.62
CA GLU A 43 0.00 9.83 1.99
C GLU A 43 0.63 9.68 3.39
N LEU A 44 -0.11 9.13 4.36
CA LEU A 44 0.41 8.86 5.69
C LEU A 44 1.53 7.79 5.67
N GLN A 45 1.35 6.71 4.91
CA GLN A 45 2.40 5.69 4.74
C GLN A 45 3.67 6.28 4.11
N ALA A 46 3.52 7.15 3.11
CA ALA A 46 4.64 7.83 2.48
C ALA A 46 5.36 8.77 3.45
N ALA A 47 4.61 9.55 4.24
CA ALA A 47 5.18 10.45 5.24
C ALA A 47 5.96 9.70 6.33
N LEU A 48 5.41 8.59 6.84
CA LEU A 48 6.08 7.73 7.82
C LEU A 48 7.37 7.13 7.25
N THR A 49 7.32 6.63 6.02
CA THR A 49 8.49 6.05 5.34
C THR A 49 9.57 7.12 5.10
N ALA A 50 9.18 8.32 4.67
CA ALA A 50 10.10 9.45 4.50
C ALA A 50 10.72 9.91 5.82
N ALA A 51 9.97 9.84 6.93
CA ALA A 51 10.46 10.09 8.28
C ALA A 51 11.39 8.98 8.82
N GLY A 52 11.63 7.91 8.05
CA GLY A 52 12.45 6.78 8.48
C GLY A 52 11.75 5.82 9.44
N ILE A 53 10.42 5.89 9.54
CA ILE A 53 9.58 5.03 10.38
C ILE A 53 8.80 4.09 9.45
N PRO A 54 9.37 2.96 9.01
CA PRO A 54 8.65 2.03 8.14
C PRO A 54 7.44 1.45 8.91
N PRO A 55 6.20 1.66 8.43
CA PRO A 55 5.02 1.17 9.12
C PRO A 55 5.01 -0.36 9.11
N ARG A 56 4.88 -0.95 10.30
CA ARG A 56 4.84 -2.40 10.47
C ARG A 56 3.42 -2.92 10.22
N PRO A 57 3.22 -4.22 9.93
CA PRO A 57 1.88 -4.77 9.73
C PRO A 57 0.96 -4.55 10.95
N GLU A 58 1.51 -4.50 12.17
CA GLU A 58 0.77 -4.15 13.40
C GLU A 58 0.23 -2.71 13.41
N ASP A 59 0.86 -1.77 12.71
CA ASP A 59 0.43 -0.36 12.67
C ASP A 59 -0.75 -0.13 11.71
N ARG A 60 -1.17 -1.18 10.98
CA ARG A 60 -2.17 -1.08 9.93
C ARG A 60 -3.52 -0.59 10.43
N GLU A 61 -3.97 -1.04 11.60
CA GLU A 61 -5.23 -0.61 12.19
C GLU A 61 -5.19 0.87 12.61
N ALA A 62 -4.07 1.30 13.19
CA ALA A 62 -3.86 2.69 13.56
C ALA A 62 -3.87 3.59 12.31
N ILE A 63 -3.16 3.21 11.26
CA ILE A 63 -3.12 3.93 9.98
C ILE A 63 -4.51 3.98 9.34
N ASP A 64 -5.28 2.88 9.38
CA ASP A 64 -6.63 2.83 8.84
C ASP A 64 -7.60 3.75 9.61
N SER A 65 -7.46 3.81 10.93
CA SER A 65 -8.21 4.72 11.80
C SER A 65 -7.85 6.19 11.57
N LEU A 66 -6.56 6.52 11.47
CA LEU A 66 -6.08 7.87 11.19
C LEU A 66 -6.53 8.36 9.80
N SER A 67 -6.53 7.47 8.81
CA SER A 67 -6.99 7.79 7.45
C SER A 67 -8.49 8.13 7.37
N ALA A 68 -9.30 7.59 8.31
CA ALA A 68 -10.72 7.89 8.39
C ALA A 68 -10.99 9.29 9.00
N LEU A 69 -10.04 9.86 9.74
CA LEU A 69 -10.14 11.21 10.27
C LEU A 69 -10.20 12.26 9.16
N SER A 70 -10.67 13.46 9.49
CA SER A 70 -10.84 14.55 8.53
C SER A 70 -9.52 14.90 7.83
N ALA A 71 -9.63 15.53 6.66
CA ALA A 71 -8.48 15.94 5.87
C ALA A 71 -7.54 16.89 6.66
N GLY A 72 -8.10 17.84 7.42
CA GLY A 72 -7.31 18.79 8.21
C GLY A 72 -6.44 18.13 9.28
N ILE A 73 -6.94 17.07 9.93
CA ILE A 73 -6.16 16.29 10.90
C ILE A 73 -5.01 15.59 10.19
N ASN A 74 -5.29 14.91 9.08
CA ASN A 74 -4.27 14.21 8.30
C ASN A 74 -3.16 15.17 7.80
N THR A 75 -3.53 16.36 7.32
CA THR A 75 -2.55 17.38 6.91
C THR A 75 -1.68 17.87 8.07
N THR A 76 -2.25 17.98 9.28
CA THR A 76 -1.50 18.38 10.48
C THR A 76 -0.49 17.29 10.88
N ILE A 77 -0.92 16.03 10.88
CA ILE A 77 -0.05 14.87 11.16
C ILE A 77 1.10 14.81 10.16
N GLN A 78 0.80 14.93 8.86
CA GLN A 78 1.84 14.94 7.82
C GLN A 78 2.84 16.08 8.04
N ARG A 79 2.37 17.29 8.39
CA ARG A 79 3.25 18.42 8.70
C ARG A 79 4.21 18.10 9.85
N TRP A 80 3.73 17.47 10.92
CA TRP A 80 4.58 17.07 12.04
C TRP A 80 5.61 16.02 11.64
N LEU A 81 5.21 15.00 10.87
CA LEU A 81 6.12 13.98 10.36
C LEU A 81 7.20 14.56 9.44
N HIS A 82 6.86 15.56 8.63
CA HIS A 82 7.84 16.24 7.77
C HIS A 82 8.76 17.20 8.53
N HIS A 83 8.34 17.71 9.68
CA HIS A 83 9.12 18.67 10.47
C HIS A 83 10.06 18.02 11.49
N THR A 84 9.91 16.71 11.73
CA THR A 84 10.66 15.96 12.76
C THR A 84 12.00 15.40 12.25
N LEU A 85 12.40 15.74 11.01
CA LEU A 85 13.70 15.48 10.41
C LEU A 85 14.49 16.77 10.23
#